data_AF-A0A7S1HI14-F1
#
_entry.id   AF-A0A7S1HI14-F1
#
_cell.length_a   1.000
_cell.length_b   1.000
_cell.length_c   1.000
_cell.angle_alpha   90.00
_cell.angle_beta   90.00
_cell.angle_gamma   90.00
#
_symmetry.space_group_name_H-M   'P 1'
#
loop_
_entity.id
_entity.type
_entity.pdbx_description
1 polymer ?
#
loop_
_entity_poly.entity_id
_entity_poly.type
_entity_poly.pdbx_seq_one_letter_code
_entity_poly.pdbx_strand_id
1 'polypeptide(L)'
;LPVLHSSAALLRISLDQNYNGAQSIVLKNLLDKKYALPYRVLSGVVEHFARFRTDHRELPVKWHQALLVFAQRYKNDIQPPQKEMLKEVLRVHSHYMITPEI
;
A
#
# COMPACT_ATOMS: atom_id res chain seq x y z
N LEU A 1 9.91 -15.94 4.98
CA LEU A 1 9.24 -16.28 3.70
C LEU A 1 10.20 -15.94 2.56
N PRO A 2 10.42 -16.84 1.59
CA PRO A 2 11.19 -16.48 0.39
C PRO A 2 10.54 -15.31 -0.36
N VAL A 3 11.36 -14.51 -1.07
CA VAL A 3 10.90 -13.29 -1.77
C VAL A 3 9.79 -13.57 -2.78
N LEU A 4 9.89 -14.70 -3.50
CA LEU A 4 8.90 -15.11 -4.50
C LEU A 4 7.51 -15.34 -3.89
N HIS A 5 7.46 -16.08 -2.76
CA HIS A 5 6.22 -16.36 -2.05
C HIS A 5 5.61 -15.08 -1.45
N SER A 6 6.46 -14.17 -0.96
CA SER A 6 6.03 -12.87 -0.42
C SER A 6 5.45 -11.98 -1.52
N SER A 7 6.09 -11.97 -2.70
CA SER A 7 5.63 -11.24 -3.89
C SER A 7 4.26 -11.73 -4.38
N ALA A 8 4.08 -13.05 -4.45
CA ALA A 8 2.80 -13.65 -4.84
C ALA A 8 1.69 -13.34 -3.83
N ALA A 9 1.99 -13.40 -2.52
CA ALA A 9 1.04 -13.04 -1.48
C ALA A 9 0.63 -11.55 -1.56
N LEU A 10 1.59 -10.64 -1.74
CA LEU A 10 1.32 -9.21 -1.93
C LEU A 10 0.42 -8.95 -3.14
N LEU A 11 0.71 -9.57 -4.28
CA LEU A 11 -0.15 -9.46 -5.46
C LEU A 11 -1.57 -9.99 -5.20
N ARG A 12 -1.70 -11.15 -4.54
CA ARG A 12 -3.01 -11.74 -4.26
C ARG A 12 -3.87 -10.85 -3.37
N ILE A 13 -3.27 -10.24 -2.35
CA ILE A 13 -3.93 -9.27 -1.46
C ILE A 13 -4.28 -8.00 -2.24
N SER A 14 -3.37 -7.53 -3.09
CA SER A 14 -3.57 -6.30 -3.87
C SER A 14 -4.76 -6.42 -4.83
N LEU A 15 -4.90 -7.59 -5.48
CA LEU A 15 -5.98 -7.89 -6.42
C LEU A 15 -7.32 -8.23 -5.74
N ASP A 16 -7.32 -8.54 -4.45
CA ASP A 16 -8.53 -8.90 -3.72
C ASP A 16 -9.45 -7.70 -3.54
N GLN A 17 -10.65 -7.76 -4.12
CA GLN A 17 -11.65 -6.69 -4.08
C GLN A 17 -12.37 -6.61 -2.73
N ASN A 18 -12.42 -7.72 -1.99
CA ASN A 18 -13.08 -7.79 -0.68
C ASN A 18 -12.11 -7.40 0.43
N TYR A 19 -11.68 -6.14 0.39
CA TYR A 19 -10.73 -5.64 1.37
C TYR A 19 -11.29 -5.72 2.80
N ASN A 20 -10.47 -6.23 3.71
CA ASN A 20 -10.72 -6.20 5.15
C ASN A 20 -9.50 -5.69 5.92
N GLY A 21 -9.71 -5.20 7.15
CA GLY A 21 -8.63 -4.61 7.95
C GLY A 21 -7.47 -5.57 8.29
N ALA A 22 -7.71 -6.88 8.33
CA ALA A 22 -6.66 -7.87 8.58
C ALA A 22 -5.66 -7.94 7.41
N GLN A 23 -6.12 -7.72 6.17
CA GLN A 23 -5.24 -7.65 5.00
C GLN A 23 -4.20 -6.54 5.12
N SER A 24 -4.53 -5.38 5.70
CA SER A 24 -3.54 -4.32 5.91
C SER A 24 -2.44 -4.67 6.91
N ILE A 25 -2.73 -5.52 7.91
CA ILE A 25 -1.72 -5.99 8.85
C ILE A 25 -0.72 -6.89 8.13
N VAL A 26 -1.22 -7.83 7.32
CA VAL A 26 -0.38 -8.73 6.52
C VAL A 26 0.42 -7.94 5.48
N LEU A 27 -0.24 -7.01 4.76
CA LEU A 27 0.38 -6.16 3.77
C LEU A 27 1.55 -5.37 4.37
N LYS A 28 1.31 -4.66 5.49
CA LYS A 28 2.34 -3.93 6.22
C LYS A 28 3.52 -4.85 6.60
N ASN A 29 3.22 -5.99 7.22
CA ASN A 29 4.25 -6.91 7.70
C ASN A 29 5.13 -7.47 6.57
N LEU A 30 4.56 -7.70 5.38
CA LEU A 30 5.30 -8.15 4.20
C LEU A 30 6.17 -7.02 3.61
N LEU A 31 5.65 -5.80 3.55
CA LEU A 31 6.40 -4.62 3.08
C LEU A 31 7.57 -4.27 4.03
N ASP A 32 7.38 -4.45 5.33
CA ASP A 32 8.42 -4.20 6.35
C ASP A 32 9.64 -5.13 6.21
N LYS A 33 9.51 -6.25 5.48
CA LYS A 33 10.65 -7.15 5.21
C LYS A 33 11.69 -6.57 4.24
N LYS A 34 11.41 -5.42 3.60
CA LYS A 34 12.32 -4.69 2.69
C LYS A 34 12.91 -5.54 1.57
N TYR A 35 12.11 -6.47 1.05
CA TYR A 35 12.56 -7.26 -0.10
C TYR A 35 12.64 -6.39 -1.35
N ALA A 36 13.59 -6.71 -2.23
CA ALA A 36 13.58 -6.22 -3.60
C ALA A 36 12.37 -6.86 -4.32
N LEU A 37 11.29 -6.10 -4.47
CA LEU A 37 10.05 -6.56 -5.10
C LEU A 37 10.10 -6.25 -6.60
N PRO A 38 9.59 -7.15 -7.47
CA PRO A 38 9.44 -6.84 -8.88
C PRO A 38 8.50 -5.64 -9.10
N TYR A 39 8.77 -4.80 -10.10
CA TYR A 39 7.95 -3.62 -10.41
C TYR A 39 6.46 -3.93 -10.57
N ARG A 40 6.11 -5.09 -11.14
CA ARG A 40 4.72 -5.53 -11.27
C ARG A 40 4.00 -5.65 -9.92
N VAL A 41 4.71 -6.09 -8.88
CA VAL A 41 4.16 -6.20 -7.52
C VAL A 41 3.95 -4.79 -6.94
N LEU A 42 4.92 -3.90 -7.09
CA LEU A 42 4.82 -2.52 -6.63
C LEU A 42 3.66 -1.79 -7.31
N SER A 43 3.51 -1.93 -8.62
CA SER A 43 2.36 -1.39 -9.37
C SER A 43 1.03 -1.93 -8.84
N GLY A 44 0.94 -3.24 -8.58
CA GLY A 44 -0.26 -3.83 -7.99
C GLY A 44 -0.60 -3.27 -6.60
N VAL A 45 0.42 -3.02 -5.76
CA VAL A 45 0.22 -2.40 -4.44
C VAL A 45 -0.21 -0.93 -4.58
N VAL A 46 0.34 -0.19 -5.55
CA VAL A 46 -0.13 1.18 -5.85
C VAL A 46 -1.60 1.15 -6.26
N GLU A 47 -1.98 0.28 -7.19
CA GLU A 47 -3.38 0.13 -7.65
C GLU A 47 -4.31 -0.25 -6.49
N HIS A 48 -3.85 -1.12 -5.59
CA HIS A 48 -4.58 -1.47 -4.37
C HIS A 48 -4.87 -0.27 -3.49
N PHE A 49 -3.92 0.65 -3.31
CA PHE A 49 -4.17 1.88 -2.54
C PHE A 49 -5.00 2.90 -3.32
N ALA A 50 -4.74 3.04 -4.62
CA ALA A 50 -5.42 4.01 -5.50
C ALA A 50 -6.94 3.81 -5.55
N ARG A 51 -7.43 2.56 -5.45
CA ARG A 51 -8.88 2.28 -5.45
C ARG A 51 -9.63 2.90 -4.28
N PHE A 52 -8.94 3.18 -3.16
CA PHE A 52 -9.57 3.82 -1.99
C PHE A 52 -9.87 5.30 -2.21
N ARG A 53 -9.45 5.91 -3.33
CA ARG A 53 -9.80 7.30 -3.68
C ARG A 53 -11.32 7.53 -3.78
N THR A 54 -12.09 6.50 -4.14
CA THR A 54 -13.55 6.55 -4.24
C THR A 54 -14.24 5.84 -3.06
N ASP A 55 -13.48 5.34 -2.10
CA ASP A 55 -14.02 4.73 -0.89
C ASP A 55 -14.08 5.79 0.20
N HIS A 56 -15.27 6.09 0.73
CA HIS A 56 -15.47 7.12 1.75
C HIS A 56 -15.62 6.55 3.16
N ARG A 57 -15.38 5.24 3.34
CA ARG A 57 -15.41 4.61 4.66
C ARG A 57 -14.20 5.06 5.48
N GLU A 58 -14.37 5.11 6.80
CA GLU A 58 -13.25 5.30 7.71
C GLU A 58 -12.31 4.09 7.65
N LEU A 59 -11.08 4.32 7.20
CA LEU A 59 -10.06 3.29 7.10
C LEU A 59 -9.35 3.12 8.44
N PRO A 60 -9.02 1.87 8.83
CA PRO A 60 -8.35 1.62 10.09
C PRO A 60 -6.94 2.21 10.09
N VAL A 61 -6.43 2.60 11.26
CA VAL A 61 -5.05 3.10 11.44
C VAL A 61 -4.01 2.16 10.82
N LYS A 62 -4.24 0.85 10.85
CA LYS A 62 -3.35 -0.16 10.23
C LYS A 62 -3.21 -0.01 8.72
N TRP A 63 -4.24 0.49 8.03
CA TRP A 63 -4.17 0.78 6.61
C TRP A 63 -3.24 1.96 6.32
N HIS A 64 -3.37 3.06 7.08
CA HIS A 64 -2.46 4.21 6.95
C HIS A 64 -1.01 3.83 7.28
N GLN A 65 -0.81 2.97 8.29
CA GLN A 65 0.52 2.43 8.61
C GLN A 65 1.10 1.58 7.46
N ALA A 66 0.28 0.79 6.76
CA ALA A 66 0.72 0.02 5.60
C ALA A 66 1.14 0.93 4.45
N LEU A 67 0.37 2.00 4.18
CA LEU A 67 0.71 2.99 3.16
C LEU A 67 1.99 3.74 3.50
N LEU A 68 2.18 4.12 4.77
CA LEU A 68 3.42 4.76 5.23
C LEU A 68 4.64 3.86 5.02
N VAL A 69 4.56 2.59 5.43
CA VAL A 69 5.65 1.63 5.21
C VAL A 69 5.93 1.48 3.71
N PHE A 70 4.88 1.42 2.87
CA PHE A 70 5.07 1.36 1.42
C PHE A 70 5.83 2.59 0.89
N ALA A 71 5.40 3.80 1.24
CA ALA A 71 6.03 5.04 0.80
C ALA A 71 7.48 5.16 1.29
N GLN A 72 7.74 4.88 2.57
CA GLN A 72 9.08 4.97 3.15
C GLN A 72 10.07 3.99 2.49
N ARG A 73 9.61 2.80 2.09
CA ARG A 73 10.47 1.75 1.54
C ARG A 73 10.63 1.82 0.02
N TYR A 74 9.56 2.12 -0.70
CA TYR A 74 9.48 1.94 -2.15
C TYR A 74 9.26 3.24 -2.94
N LYS A 75 9.35 4.43 -2.32
CA LYS A 75 9.21 5.72 -3.02
C LYS A 75 10.16 5.93 -4.21
N ASN A 76 11.31 5.26 -4.22
CA ASN A 76 12.30 5.37 -5.30
C ASN A 76 12.02 4.39 -6.44
N ASP A 77 11.17 3.38 -6.19
CA ASP A 77 10.90 2.26 -7.10
C ASP A 77 9.51 2.37 -7.77
N ILE A 78 8.82 3.51 -7.60
CA ILE A 78 7.52 3.82 -8.22
C ILE A 78 7.62 5.00 -9.17
N GLN A 79 6.84 4.95 -10.25
CA GLN A 79 6.86 5.98 -11.28
C GLN A 79 6.15 7.27 -10.82
N PRO A 80 6.49 8.44 -11.39
CA PRO A 80 5.84 9.71 -11.03
C PRO A 80 4.29 9.68 -11.11
N PRO A 81 3.64 9.10 -12.14
CA PRO A 81 2.18 9.01 -12.18
C PRO A 81 1.59 8.20 -11.03
N GLN A 82 2.26 7.13 -10.62
CA GLN A 82 1.86 6.30 -9.48
C GLN A 82 1.96 7.07 -8.17
N LYS A 83 2.96 7.95 -8.02
CA LYS A 83 3.06 8.84 -6.86
C LYS A 83 1.89 9.81 -6.79
N GLU A 84 1.49 10.39 -7.91
CA GLU A 84 0.33 11.30 -7.95
C GLU A 84 -0.96 10.56 -7.57
N MET A 85 -1.16 9.32 -8.03
CA MET A 85 -2.29 8.49 -7.61
C MET A 85 -2.34 8.29 -6.09
N LEU A 86 -1.19 8.05 -5.44
CA LEU A 86 -1.13 7.91 -3.97
C LEU A 86 -1.43 9.23 -3.26
N LYS A 87 -0.96 10.37 -3.79
CA LYS A 87 -1.28 11.69 -3.24
C LYS A 87 -2.77 12.00 -3.30
N GLU A 88 -3.45 11.61 -4.39
CA GLU A 88 -4.92 11.74 -4.48
C GLU A 88 -5.61 10.97 -3.36
N VAL A 89 -5.14 9.76 -3.06
CA VAL A 89 -5.69 8.96 -1.95
C VAL A 89 -5.48 9.65 -0.60
N LEU A 90 -4.31 10.24 -0.35
CA LEU A 90 -4.01 10.95 0.90
C LEU A 90 -4.87 12.20 1.10
N ARG A 91 -5.39 12.81 0.03
CA ARG A 91 -6.33 13.93 0.11
C ARG A 91 -7.70 13.51 0.61
N VAL A 92 -8.12 12.28 0.27
CA VAL A 92 -9.40 11.71 0.72
C VAL A 92 -9.26 11.09 2.11
N HIS A 93 -8.19 10.33 2.32
CA HIS A 93 -7.91 9.59 3.55
C HIS A 93 -6.71 10.19 4.26
N SER A 94 -6.97 11.18 5.13
CA SER A 94 -5.94 11.83 5.93
C SER A 94 -6.02 11.42 7.40
N HIS A 95 -4.86 11.13 7.99
CA HIS A 95 -4.70 10.84 9.41
C HIS A 95 -3.71 11.83 10.01
N TYR A 96 -4.15 12.57 11.04
CA TYR A 96 -3.44 13.72 11.63
C TYR A 96 -1.98 13.46 12.01
N MET A 97 -1.63 12.25 12.48
CA MET A 97 -0.22 11.91 12.81
C MET A 97 0.54 11.15 11.72
N ILE A 98 -0.15 10.50 10.78
CA ILE A 98 0.51 9.54 9.87
C ILE A 98 0.68 10.15 8.49
N THR A 99 -0.34 10.82 7.96
CA THR A 99 -0.28 11.44 6.63
C THR A 99 0.87 12.43 6.46
N PRO A 100 1.29 13.23 7.47
CA PRO A 100 2.46 14.09 7.34
C PRO A 100 3.79 13.35 7.15
N GLU A 101 3.87 12.07 7.50
CA GLU A 101 5.07 11.23 7.41
C GLU A 101 5.17 10.47 6.08
N ILE A 102 4.10 10.48 5.26
CA ILE A 102 3.98 9.77 3.96
C ILE A 102 4.47 10.67 2.83
#